data_AF-A0AAD4L509-F1
#
_entry.id   AF-A0AAD4L509-F1
#
_cell.length_a   1.000
_cell.length_b   1.000
_cell.length_c   1.000
_cell.angle_alpha   90.00
_cell.angle_beta   90.00
_cell.angle_gamma   90.00
#
_symmetry.space_group_name_H-M   'P 1'
#
loop_
_entity.id
_entity.type
_entity.pdbx_description
1 polymer ?
#
loop_
_entity_poly.entity_id
_entity_poly.type
_entity_poly.pdbx_seq_one_letter_code
_entity_poly.pdbx_strand_id
1 'polypeptide(L)'
;MSATSSDKEWLENAEQAESTNSHASEYPTHPLSQLQGPFEESITESADPKYLQWQVFIDTQSRRDQILTSPKYERLCGRRWRQRPGERYHPLWKIVAQISFGLHLLANDLAKSEIHVVKILQTHVSDIDGFIERTTDDLQLALNDITERFDLLRLPLENLSIFSEMLEDPTFRQSVIIDNERIEHIITRSTLAMDDSLKDIRKGNESVNGLAFYIKEVGKEWVDRPPELDPICEAMVGNVDGWNRELRRLKRSVHKLAIALTQMTRYSLEIQRLVGVASRKGVVLPSSFPSIKLTKKC
;
A
#
# COMPACT_ATOMS: atom_id res chain seq x y z
N MET A 1 -40.36 1.35 -40.53
CA MET A 1 -39.96 1.69 -39.15
C MET A 1 -38.53 2.20 -39.24
N SER A 2 -38.35 3.51 -39.17
CA SER A 2 -37.07 4.17 -39.41
C SER A 2 -36.31 4.26 -38.10
N ALA A 3 -35.09 3.73 -38.06
CA ALA A 3 -34.18 3.84 -36.93
C ALA A 3 -33.94 5.32 -36.59
N THR A 4 -33.97 5.64 -35.30
CA THR A 4 -33.80 7.02 -34.82
C THR A 4 -32.34 7.46 -34.97
N SER A 5 -32.11 8.77 -35.07
CA SER A 5 -30.79 9.38 -35.25
C SER A 5 -29.77 8.95 -34.19
N SER A 6 -30.23 8.54 -33.00
CA SER A 6 -29.38 8.07 -31.92
C SER A 6 -28.81 6.68 -32.20
N ASP A 7 -29.58 5.78 -32.81
CA ASP A 7 -29.14 4.39 -33.06
C ASP A 7 -28.06 4.30 -34.14
N LYS A 8 -28.01 5.30 -35.04
CA LYS A 8 -26.96 5.42 -36.07
C LYS A 8 -25.63 5.94 -35.51
N GLU A 9 -25.70 6.84 -34.51
CA GLU A 9 -24.50 7.36 -33.83
C GLU A 9 -23.76 6.29 -33.01
N TRP A 10 -24.47 5.31 -32.43
CA TRP A 10 -23.82 4.21 -31.70
C TRP A 10 -23.09 3.23 -32.62
N LEU A 11 -23.64 2.97 -33.81
CA LEU A 11 -23.04 2.07 -34.80
C LEU A 11 -21.86 2.74 -35.53
N GLU A 12 -21.95 4.03 -35.86
CA GLU A 12 -20.83 4.77 -36.45
C GLU A 12 -19.67 4.98 -35.45
N ASN A 13 -19.95 5.15 -34.16
CA ASN A 13 -18.90 5.20 -33.13
C ASN A 13 -18.27 3.83 -32.85
N ALA A 14 -19.03 2.74 -32.99
CA ALA A 14 -18.48 1.38 -32.88
C ALA A 14 -17.61 1.02 -34.10
N GLU A 15 -18.04 1.39 -35.31
CA GLU A 15 -17.24 1.21 -36.54
C GLU A 15 -16.04 2.18 -36.63
N GLN A 16 -16.11 3.38 -36.03
CA GLN A 16 -14.93 4.27 -35.88
C GLN A 16 -13.96 3.82 -34.79
N ALA A 17 -14.44 3.13 -33.73
CA ALA A 17 -13.58 2.48 -32.76
C ALA A 17 -12.88 1.22 -33.32
N GLU A 18 -13.48 0.55 -34.31
CA GLU A 18 -12.86 -0.60 -35.00
C GLU A 18 -12.05 -0.23 -36.26
N SER A 19 -12.20 0.97 -36.83
CA SER A 19 -11.48 1.39 -38.06
C SER A 19 -10.26 2.31 -37.88
N THR A 20 -9.83 2.58 -36.64
CA THR A 20 -8.60 3.35 -36.36
C THR A 20 -7.40 2.53 -35.88
N ASN A 21 -7.43 1.20 -36.02
CA ASN A 21 -6.28 0.36 -35.64
C ASN A 21 -5.77 -0.50 -36.79
N SER A 22 -5.31 0.16 -37.87
CA SER A 22 -4.38 -0.45 -38.84
C SER A 22 -2.97 0.14 -38.73
N HIS A 23 -2.60 0.69 -37.58
CA HIS A 23 -1.21 0.68 -37.18
C HIS A 23 -0.89 -0.75 -36.75
N ALA A 24 -0.14 -1.48 -37.56
CA ALA A 24 0.61 -2.62 -37.07
C ALA A 24 1.29 -2.17 -35.76
N SER A 25 0.99 -2.84 -34.63
CA SER A 25 1.46 -2.40 -33.31
C SER A 25 2.96 -2.09 -33.38
N GLU A 26 3.36 -0.85 -33.08
CA GLU A 26 4.77 -0.46 -33.00
C GLU A 26 5.53 -1.25 -31.91
N TYR A 27 4.80 -1.96 -31.05
CA TYR A 27 5.33 -2.73 -29.94
C TYR A 27 5.43 -4.22 -30.28
N PRO A 28 6.50 -4.91 -29.81
CA PRO A 28 6.59 -6.36 -29.90
C PRO A 28 5.38 -7.05 -29.26
N THR A 29 4.94 -8.16 -29.87
CA THR A 29 3.90 -9.02 -29.30
C THR A 29 4.48 -9.80 -28.13
N HIS A 30 3.86 -9.67 -26.97
CA HIS A 30 4.20 -10.35 -25.74
C HIS A 30 3.71 -11.81 -25.81
N PRO A 31 4.48 -12.82 -25.34
CA PRO A 31 4.10 -14.23 -25.40
C PRO A 31 2.85 -14.57 -24.57
N LEU A 32 2.50 -13.70 -23.62
CA LEU A 32 1.25 -13.75 -22.87
C LEU A 32 0.39 -12.54 -23.20
N SER A 33 -0.77 -12.77 -23.81
CA SER A 33 -1.72 -11.71 -24.19
C SER A 33 -2.14 -10.83 -23.01
N GLN A 34 -2.35 -11.43 -21.83
CA GLN A 34 -2.70 -10.72 -20.60
C GLN A 34 -1.62 -9.74 -20.10
N LEU A 35 -0.37 -9.89 -20.57
CA LEU A 35 0.76 -9.02 -20.22
C LEU A 35 1.11 -8.02 -21.33
N GLN A 36 0.41 -8.03 -22.48
CA GLN A 36 0.66 -7.08 -23.57
C GLN A 36 0.48 -5.64 -23.11
N GLY A 37 -0.66 -5.32 -22.49
CA GLY A 37 -0.95 -3.98 -22.00
C GLY A 37 0.08 -3.41 -21.00
N PRO A 38 0.43 -4.12 -19.91
CA PRO A 38 1.45 -3.64 -18.98
C PRO A 38 2.84 -3.55 -19.64
N PHE A 39 3.15 -4.42 -20.60
CA PHE A 39 4.39 -4.34 -21.37
C PHE A 39 4.46 -3.05 -22.19
N GLU A 40 3.43 -2.75 -22.99
CA GLU A 40 3.35 -1.53 -23.80
C GLU A 40 3.44 -0.27 -22.94
N GLU A 41 2.65 -0.18 -21.87
CA GLU A 41 2.69 0.97 -20.95
C GLU A 41 4.10 1.17 -20.38
N SER A 42 4.80 0.09 -20.00
CA SER A 42 6.15 0.19 -19.47
C SER A 42 7.21 0.66 -20.48
N ILE A 43 7.03 0.36 -21.77
CA ILE A 43 7.91 0.86 -22.84
C ILE A 43 7.67 2.36 -23.04
N THR A 44 6.41 2.77 -23.12
CA THR A 44 6.05 4.19 -23.27
C THR A 44 6.58 5.03 -22.10
N GLU A 45 6.45 4.52 -20.86
CA GLU A 45 6.97 5.20 -19.67
C GLU A 45 8.49 5.31 -19.66
N SER A 46 9.20 4.28 -20.11
CA SER A 46 10.66 4.29 -20.16
C SER A 46 11.21 5.30 -21.18
N ALA A 47 10.42 5.68 -22.18
CA ALA A 47 10.78 6.68 -23.18
C ALA A 47 10.58 8.13 -22.69
N ASP A 48 9.77 8.35 -21.65
CA ASP A 48 9.50 9.69 -21.11
C ASP A 48 10.33 9.96 -19.83
N PRO A 49 11.30 10.90 -19.86
CA PRO A 49 12.15 11.23 -18.71
C PRO A 49 11.39 11.69 -17.47
N LYS A 50 10.14 12.15 -17.61
CA LYS A 50 9.30 12.53 -16.47
C LYS A 50 9.12 11.36 -15.52
N TYR A 51 9.10 10.11 -16.00
CA TYR A 51 8.88 8.94 -15.16
C TYR A 51 10.10 8.58 -14.27
N LEU A 52 11.27 9.16 -14.53
CA LEU A 52 12.48 8.97 -13.71
C LEU A 52 12.50 9.84 -12.43
N GLN A 53 11.76 10.95 -12.40
CA GLN A 53 11.79 11.92 -11.29
C GLN A 53 11.01 11.48 -10.03
N TRP A 54 10.36 10.31 -10.07
CA TRP A 54 9.42 9.88 -9.03
C TRP A 54 10.01 8.93 -7.99
N GLN A 55 11.31 8.63 -8.09
CA GLN A 55 12.01 7.85 -7.07
C GLN A 55 12.37 8.77 -5.90
N VAL A 56 11.72 8.54 -4.76
CA VAL A 56 12.05 9.23 -3.51
C VAL A 56 12.84 8.27 -2.63
N PHE A 57 14.10 8.60 -2.39
CA PHE A 57 15.01 7.87 -1.52
C PHE A 57 15.01 8.53 -0.15
N ILE A 58 14.06 8.12 0.68
CA ILE A 58 14.01 8.49 2.10
C ILE A 58 14.00 7.20 2.92
N ASP A 59 14.63 7.20 4.08
CA ASP A 59 14.70 6.02 4.95
C ASP A 59 13.33 5.70 5.60
N THR A 60 13.22 4.50 6.16
CA THR A 60 11.98 3.97 6.75
C THR A 60 11.45 4.85 7.89
N GLN A 61 12.33 5.40 8.72
CA GLN A 61 11.93 6.29 9.82
C GLN A 61 11.36 7.60 9.29
N SER A 62 12.05 8.23 8.34
CA SER A 62 11.57 9.44 7.67
C SER A 62 10.21 9.24 6.99
N ARG A 63 9.98 8.07 6.36
CA ARG A 63 8.66 7.73 5.79
C ARG A 63 7.59 7.66 6.85
N ARG A 64 7.86 6.95 7.97
CA ARG A 64 6.90 6.83 9.08
C ARG A 64 6.56 8.19 9.67
N ASP A 65 7.56 9.01 9.93
CA ASP A 65 7.39 10.33 10.50
C ASP A 65 6.54 11.23 9.60
N GLN A 66 6.79 11.24 8.29
CA GLN A 66 5.96 12.00 7.35
C GLN A 66 4.53 11.45 7.24
N ILE A 67 4.34 10.13 7.25
CA ILE A 67 3.00 9.52 7.30
C ILE A 67 2.23 10.02 8.52
N LEU A 68 2.88 10.21 9.67
CA LEU A 68 2.22 10.65 10.89
C LEU A 68 2.07 12.17 10.99
N THR A 69 3.05 12.95 10.52
CA THR A 69 3.14 14.39 10.80
C THR A 69 2.69 15.29 9.66
N SER A 70 2.69 14.79 8.41
CA SER A 70 2.33 15.64 7.27
C SER A 70 0.87 16.12 7.35
N PRO A 71 0.59 17.41 7.04
CA PRO A 71 -0.76 17.99 7.13
C PRO A 71 -1.80 17.24 6.31
N LYS A 72 -1.38 16.66 5.18
CA LYS A 72 -2.20 15.80 4.33
C LYS A 72 -1.59 14.41 4.27
N TYR A 73 -2.44 13.41 4.12
CA TYR A 73 -1.98 12.05 3.89
C TYR A 73 -1.38 11.99 2.51
N GLU A 74 -0.09 11.66 2.46
CA GLU A 74 0.60 11.33 1.24
C GLU A 74 1.13 9.91 1.37
N ARG A 75 0.91 9.12 0.33
CA ARG A 75 1.40 7.77 0.25
C ARG A 75 2.87 7.80 -0.15
N LEU A 76 3.74 7.70 0.84
CA LEU A 76 5.19 7.72 0.66
C LEU A 76 5.75 6.31 0.40
N CYS A 77 5.10 5.29 0.96
CA CYS A 77 5.32 3.90 0.59
C CYS A 77 4.76 3.67 -0.83
N GLY A 78 5.65 3.78 -1.82
CA GLY A 78 5.31 3.44 -3.20
C GLY A 78 5.07 4.60 -4.15
N ARG A 79 5.73 5.77 -4.06
CA ARG A 79 5.74 6.67 -5.24
C ARG A 79 6.22 5.97 -6.53
N ARG A 80 7.12 4.98 -6.36
CA ARG A 80 7.53 4.04 -7.41
C ARG A 80 6.55 2.86 -7.59
N TRP A 81 5.93 2.37 -6.52
CA TRP A 81 5.19 1.11 -6.49
C TRP A 81 3.67 1.26 -6.56
N ARG A 82 3.16 2.48 -6.56
CA ARG A 82 1.76 2.86 -6.68
C ARG A 82 1.38 3.00 -8.13
N GLN A 83 0.23 2.43 -8.48
CA GLN A 83 -0.46 2.80 -9.72
C GLN A 83 -0.96 4.25 -9.64
N ARG A 84 -0.45 5.11 -10.52
CA ARG A 84 -0.73 6.55 -10.51
C ARG A 84 -2.06 6.86 -11.20
N PRO A 85 -2.66 8.05 -10.92
CA PRO A 85 -3.80 8.52 -11.70
C PRO A 85 -3.46 8.56 -13.19
N GLY A 86 -4.25 7.85 -14.01
CA GLY A 86 -4.03 7.75 -15.45
C GLY A 86 -3.22 6.53 -15.91
N GLU A 87 -2.50 5.86 -15.01
CA GLU A 87 -1.86 4.57 -15.32
C GLU A 87 -2.90 3.46 -15.36
N ARG A 88 -2.83 2.59 -16.38
CA ARG A 88 -3.78 1.47 -16.51
C ARG A 88 -3.29 0.25 -15.73
N TYR A 89 -1.98 0.11 -15.56
CA TYR A 89 -1.38 -1.06 -14.93
C TYR A 89 -0.55 -0.72 -13.70
N HIS A 90 -0.62 -1.61 -12.71
CA HIS A 90 0.21 -1.49 -11.51
C HIS A 90 1.70 -1.66 -11.86
N PRO A 91 2.63 -0.92 -11.22
CA PRO A 91 4.07 -1.05 -11.50
C PRO A 91 4.62 -2.48 -11.42
N LEU A 92 4.14 -3.28 -10.47
CA LEU A 92 4.54 -4.70 -10.35
C LEU A 92 4.10 -5.57 -11.54
N TRP A 93 2.96 -5.27 -12.17
CA TRP A 93 2.53 -5.94 -13.39
C TRP A 93 3.40 -5.56 -14.59
N LYS A 94 3.81 -4.29 -14.68
CA LYS A 94 4.74 -3.78 -15.69
C LYS A 94 6.11 -4.47 -15.60
N ILE A 95 6.64 -4.61 -14.38
CA ILE A 95 7.91 -5.31 -14.13
C ILE A 95 7.81 -6.80 -14.49
N VAL A 96 6.74 -7.47 -14.08
CA VAL A 96 6.52 -8.88 -14.44
C VAL A 96 6.38 -9.08 -15.95
N ALA A 97 5.73 -8.14 -16.66
CA ALA A 97 5.64 -8.18 -18.12
C ALA A 97 7.05 -8.09 -18.76
N GLN A 98 7.89 -7.17 -18.30
CA GLN A 98 9.28 -7.06 -18.76
C GLN A 98 10.11 -8.31 -18.45
N ILE A 99 9.98 -8.88 -17.24
CA ILE A 99 10.67 -10.13 -16.88
C ILE A 99 10.24 -11.28 -17.79
N SER A 100 8.93 -11.45 -17.97
CA SER A 100 8.38 -12.53 -18.81
C SER A 100 8.85 -12.40 -20.26
N PHE A 101 8.82 -11.18 -20.81
CA PHE A 101 9.32 -10.92 -22.15
C PHE A 101 10.84 -11.16 -22.28
N GLY A 102 11.64 -10.72 -21.31
CA GLY A 102 13.08 -10.96 -21.33
C GLY A 102 13.43 -12.46 -21.29
N LEU A 103 12.72 -13.24 -20.47
CA LEU A 103 12.85 -14.70 -20.46
C LEU A 103 12.45 -15.33 -21.79
N HIS A 104 11.39 -14.81 -22.44
CA HIS A 104 10.99 -15.26 -23.77
C HIS A 104 12.10 -15.07 -24.80
N LEU A 105 12.73 -13.89 -24.81
CA LEU A 105 13.80 -13.55 -25.74
C LEU A 105 15.00 -14.50 -25.58
N LEU A 106 15.37 -14.81 -24.34
CA LEU A 106 16.45 -15.76 -24.05
C LEU A 106 16.07 -17.18 -24.46
N ALA A 107 14.86 -17.62 -24.12
CA ALA A 107 14.40 -18.98 -24.39
C ALA A 107 14.30 -19.32 -25.88
N ASN A 108 14.06 -18.32 -26.74
CA ASN A 108 13.82 -18.51 -28.17
C ASN A 108 14.95 -17.99 -29.06
N ASP A 109 16.12 -17.67 -28.47
CA ASP A 109 17.27 -17.09 -29.19
C ASP A 109 16.89 -15.83 -30.01
N LEU A 110 15.96 -15.02 -29.48
CA LEU A 110 15.51 -13.77 -30.11
C LEU A 110 16.27 -12.55 -29.58
N ALA A 111 17.15 -12.74 -28.59
CA ALA A 111 17.92 -11.69 -27.97
C ALA A 111 19.06 -11.24 -28.90
N LYS A 112 19.08 -9.95 -29.27
CA LYS A 112 20.25 -9.36 -29.96
C LYS A 112 21.54 -9.45 -29.13
N SER A 113 21.41 -9.49 -27.81
CA SER A 113 22.51 -9.66 -26.87
C SER A 113 21.97 -10.27 -25.57
N GLU A 114 22.28 -11.53 -25.33
CA GLU A 114 21.86 -12.25 -24.12
C GLU A 114 22.35 -11.56 -22.84
N ILE A 115 23.61 -11.11 -22.84
CA ILE A 115 24.21 -10.41 -21.70
C ILE A 115 23.41 -9.15 -21.32
N HIS A 116 22.96 -8.38 -22.32
CA HIS A 116 22.14 -7.21 -22.07
C HIS A 116 20.76 -7.57 -21.53
N VAL A 117 20.12 -8.62 -22.06
CA VAL A 117 18.83 -9.09 -21.56
C VAL A 117 18.95 -9.56 -20.10
N VAL A 118 19.98 -10.35 -19.77
CA VAL A 118 20.25 -10.79 -18.39
C VAL A 118 20.45 -9.60 -17.45
N LYS A 119 21.21 -8.58 -17.86
CA LYS A 119 21.42 -7.37 -17.04
C LYS A 119 20.12 -6.60 -16.78
N ILE A 120 19.23 -6.51 -17.77
CA ILE A 120 17.92 -5.89 -17.63
C ILE A 120 17.05 -6.73 -16.67
N LEU A 121 17.02 -8.05 -16.84
CA LEU A 121 16.30 -8.97 -15.95
C LEU A 121 16.76 -8.83 -14.49
N GLN A 122 18.07 -8.74 -14.24
CA GLN A 122 18.62 -8.53 -12.89
C GLN A 122 18.13 -7.22 -12.26
N THR A 123 18.00 -6.16 -13.06
CA THR A 123 17.45 -4.87 -12.59
C THR A 123 15.99 -5.04 -12.15
N HIS A 124 15.18 -5.75 -12.95
CA HIS A 124 13.78 -6.00 -12.63
C HIS A 124 13.57 -6.96 -11.46
N VAL A 125 14.45 -7.96 -11.29
CA VAL A 125 14.50 -8.82 -10.11
C VAL A 125 14.76 -7.96 -8.86
N SER A 126 15.78 -7.10 -8.92
CA SER A 126 16.12 -6.17 -7.83
C SER A 126 14.98 -5.19 -7.52
N ASP A 127 14.18 -4.81 -8.52
CA ASP A 127 13.00 -3.97 -8.30
C ASP A 127 11.92 -4.66 -7.47
N ILE A 128 11.64 -5.95 -7.71
CA ILE A 128 10.68 -6.72 -6.90
C ILE A 128 11.25 -6.96 -5.49
N ASP A 129 12.54 -7.29 -5.38
CA ASP A 129 13.20 -7.42 -4.07
C ASP A 129 13.12 -6.12 -3.27
N GLY A 130 13.43 -4.99 -3.89
CA GLY A 130 13.36 -3.68 -3.26
C GLY A 130 11.93 -3.24 -2.89
N PHE A 131 10.91 -3.73 -3.60
CA PHE A 131 9.53 -3.57 -3.15
C PHE A 131 9.27 -4.37 -1.86
N ILE A 132 9.66 -5.65 -1.84
CA ILE A 132 9.44 -6.55 -0.69
C ILE A 132 10.19 -6.05 0.55
N GLU A 133 11.46 -5.70 0.41
CA GLU A 133 12.32 -5.19 1.48
C GLU A 133 11.71 -3.93 2.11
N ARG A 134 11.44 -2.90 1.29
CA ARG A 134 10.88 -1.64 1.80
C ARG A 134 9.52 -1.82 2.47
N THR A 135 8.65 -2.65 1.89
CA THR A 135 7.33 -2.93 2.48
C THR A 135 7.46 -3.69 3.80
N THR A 136 8.48 -4.55 3.92
CA THR A 136 8.79 -5.26 5.17
C THR A 136 9.20 -4.27 6.26
N ASP A 137 10.15 -3.39 5.96
CA ASP A 137 10.63 -2.38 6.91
C ASP A 137 9.51 -1.45 7.37
N ASP A 138 8.71 -0.95 6.43
CA ASP A 138 7.60 -0.02 6.73
C ASP A 138 6.57 -0.68 7.65
N LEU A 139 6.18 -1.93 7.36
CA LEU A 139 5.21 -2.65 8.19
C LEU A 139 5.78 -3.02 9.56
N GLN A 140 7.05 -3.41 9.63
CA GLN A 140 7.69 -3.76 10.90
C GLN A 140 7.79 -2.53 11.81
N LEU A 141 8.20 -1.39 11.26
CA LEU A 141 8.28 -0.15 12.02
C LEU A 141 6.89 0.31 12.48
N ALA A 142 5.89 0.27 11.59
CA ALA A 142 4.52 0.60 11.95
C ALA A 142 3.96 -0.33 13.04
N LEU A 143 4.21 -1.64 12.96
CA LEU A 143 3.76 -2.59 13.97
C LEU A 143 4.40 -2.33 15.33
N ASN A 144 5.71 -2.05 15.36
CA ASN A 144 6.42 -1.73 16.60
C ASN A 144 5.86 -0.45 17.24
N ASP A 145 5.72 0.63 16.46
CA ASP A 145 5.20 1.92 16.93
C ASP A 145 3.76 1.80 17.46
N ILE A 146 2.88 1.07 16.77
CA ILE A 146 1.50 0.87 17.22
C ILE A 146 1.44 -0.02 18.48
N THR A 147 2.28 -1.05 18.58
CA THR A 147 2.33 -1.93 19.74
C THR A 147 2.83 -1.19 20.98
N GLU A 148 3.90 -0.40 20.85
CA GLU A 148 4.43 0.41 21.95
C GLU A 148 3.37 1.40 22.47
N ARG A 149 2.69 2.11 21.58
CA ARG A 149 1.62 3.04 21.98
C ARG A 149 0.41 2.32 22.58
N PHE A 150 0.09 1.12 22.11
CA PHE A 150 -0.94 0.29 22.71
C PHE A 150 -0.60 -0.05 24.16
N ASP A 151 0.64 -0.46 24.45
CA ASP A 151 1.08 -0.77 25.81
C ASP A 151 1.03 0.46 26.73
N LEU A 152 1.37 1.65 26.21
CA LEU A 152 1.23 2.91 26.95
C LEU A 152 -0.23 3.24 27.27
N LEU A 153 -1.15 3.02 26.33
CA LEU A 153 -2.59 3.26 26.53
C LEU A 153 -3.27 2.25 27.44
N ARG A 154 -2.69 1.05 27.53
CA ARG A 154 -3.18 -0.02 28.40
C ARG A 154 -3.04 0.35 29.87
N LEU A 155 -1.93 0.98 30.25
CA LEU A 155 -1.59 1.29 31.64
C LEU A 155 -2.68 2.06 32.41
N PRO A 156 -3.25 3.19 31.92
CA PRO A 156 -4.32 3.88 32.61
C PRO A 156 -5.62 3.06 32.68
N LEU A 157 -5.89 2.24 31.67
CA LEU A 157 -7.09 1.40 31.61
C LEU A 157 -7.03 0.18 32.54
N GLU A 158 -5.83 -0.26 32.93
CA GLU A 158 -5.65 -1.28 33.97
C GLU A 158 -5.76 -0.69 35.39
N ASN A 159 -5.65 0.63 35.53
CA ASN A 159 -5.67 1.35 36.81
C ASN A 159 -6.85 2.35 36.88
N LEU A 160 -8.06 1.87 36.56
CA LEU A 160 -9.24 2.73 36.36
C LEU A 160 -9.59 3.63 37.54
N SER A 161 -9.39 3.20 38.79
CA SER A 161 -9.70 3.99 39.97
C SER A 161 -8.83 5.25 40.03
N ILE A 162 -7.51 5.06 39.98
CA ILE A 162 -6.51 6.14 40.01
C ILE A 162 -6.70 7.04 38.79
N PHE A 163 -6.87 6.46 37.60
CA PHE A 163 -7.07 7.24 36.39
C PHE A 163 -8.35 8.09 36.46
N SER A 164 -9.45 7.54 36.99
CA SER A 164 -10.71 8.27 37.15
C SER A 164 -10.60 9.42 38.14
N GLU A 165 -9.85 9.25 39.23
CA GLU A 165 -9.56 10.31 40.21
C GLU A 165 -8.73 11.43 39.57
N MET A 166 -7.69 11.07 38.81
CA MET A 166 -6.87 12.07 38.09
C MET A 166 -7.69 12.87 37.08
N LEU A 167 -8.66 12.24 36.40
CA LEU A 167 -9.56 12.90 35.44
C LEU A 167 -10.50 13.94 36.08
N GLU A 168 -10.58 14.01 37.41
CA GLU A 168 -11.32 15.08 38.11
C GLU A 168 -10.59 16.43 38.00
N ASP A 169 -9.25 16.44 37.88
CA ASP A 169 -8.48 17.66 37.60
C ASP A 169 -8.73 18.13 36.15
N PRO A 170 -9.26 19.36 35.95
CA PRO A 170 -9.49 19.90 34.62
C PRO A 170 -8.23 19.98 33.75
N THR A 171 -7.06 20.24 34.34
CA THR A 171 -5.82 20.40 33.60
C THR A 171 -5.34 19.06 33.04
N PHE A 172 -5.26 18.04 33.90
CA PHE A 172 -4.95 16.67 33.49
C PHE A 172 -5.96 16.13 32.47
N ARG A 173 -7.26 16.36 32.70
CA ARG A 173 -8.29 15.92 31.75
C ARG A 173 -8.12 16.58 30.38
N GLN A 174 -7.77 17.86 30.32
CA GLN A 174 -7.52 18.55 29.06
C GLN A 174 -6.30 17.97 28.32
N SER A 175 -5.23 17.59 29.04
CA SER A 175 -4.08 16.94 28.40
C SER A 175 -4.45 15.57 27.84
N VAL A 176 -5.26 14.78 28.56
CA VAL A 176 -5.76 13.47 28.07
C VAL A 176 -6.59 13.64 26.80
N ILE A 177 -7.42 14.68 26.70
CA ILE A 177 -8.18 14.98 25.47
C ILE A 177 -7.24 15.20 24.28
N ILE A 178 -6.27 16.11 24.44
CA ILE A 178 -5.32 16.47 23.39
C ILE A 178 -4.48 15.25 22.96
N ASP A 179 -4.02 14.45 23.92
CA ASP A 179 -3.23 13.25 23.62
C ASP A 179 -4.07 12.16 22.96
N ASN A 180 -5.35 12.01 23.35
CA ASN A 180 -6.25 11.08 22.68
C ASN A 180 -6.56 11.50 21.24
N GLU A 181 -6.73 12.79 20.95
CA GLU A 181 -6.86 13.31 19.58
C GLU A 181 -5.63 12.98 18.72
N ARG A 182 -4.41 13.09 19.29
CA ARG A 182 -3.17 12.70 18.61
C ARG A 182 -3.13 11.20 18.31
N ILE A 183 -3.62 10.37 19.23
CA ILE A 183 -3.72 8.92 19.05
C ILE A 183 -4.70 8.58 17.93
N GLU A 184 -5.89 9.19 17.91
CA GLU A 184 -6.88 9.00 16.84
C GLU A 184 -6.32 9.36 15.46
N HIS A 185 -5.55 10.46 15.40
CA HIS A 185 -4.83 10.84 14.18
C HIS A 185 -3.81 9.76 13.76
N ILE A 186 -2.98 9.27 14.69
CA ILE A 186 -2.00 8.20 14.40
C ILE A 186 -2.68 6.93 13.90
N ILE A 187 -3.77 6.50 14.55
CA ILE A 187 -4.57 5.34 14.14
C ILE A 187 -5.08 5.54 12.71
N THR A 188 -5.68 6.70 12.43
CA THR A 188 -6.24 7.02 11.11
C THR A 188 -5.16 6.98 10.03
N ARG A 189 -4.02 7.65 10.25
CA ARG A 189 -2.90 7.70 9.30
C ARG A 189 -2.27 6.34 9.06
N SER A 190 -2.13 5.55 10.12
CA SER A 190 -1.58 4.19 10.05
C SER A 190 -2.50 3.23 9.32
N THR A 191 -3.82 3.35 9.53
CA THR A 191 -4.83 2.56 8.82
C THR A 191 -4.78 2.83 7.31
N LEU A 192 -4.72 4.10 6.91
CA LEU A 192 -4.58 4.46 5.49
C LEU A 192 -3.31 3.89 4.85
N ALA A 193 -2.16 4.01 5.52
CA ALA A 193 -0.90 3.45 5.05
C ALA A 193 -0.92 1.91 4.97
N MET A 194 -1.56 1.25 5.94
CA MET A 194 -1.73 -0.20 5.95
C MET A 194 -2.60 -0.66 4.78
N ASP A 195 -3.73 0.00 4.52
CA ASP A 195 -4.64 -0.34 3.43
C ASP A 195 -3.98 -0.20 2.06
N ASP A 196 -3.20 0.87 1.87
CA ASP A 196 -2.43 1.06 0.64
C ASP A 196 -1.34 -0.01 0.45
N SER A 197 -0.63 -0.36 1.53
CA SER A 197 0.35 -1.46 1.50
C SER A 197 -0.33 -2.80 1.15
N LEU A 198 -1.52 -3.06 1.70
CA LEU A 198 -2.28 -4.27 1.41
C LEU A 198 -2.68 -4.37 -0.06
N LYS A 199 -3.09 -3.26 -0.68
CA LYS A 199 -3.41 -3.22 -2.12
C LYS A 199 -2.20 -3.60 -2.96
N ASP A 200 -1.02 -3.05 -2.65
CA ASP A 200 0.21 -3.34 -3.39
C ASP A 200 0.66 -4.78 -3.21
N ILE A 201 0.61 -5.29 -1.97
CA ILE A 201 0.96 -6.68 -1.66
C ILE A 201 0.03 -7.65 -2.42
N ARG A 202 -1.25 -7.30 -2.58
CA ARG A 202 -2.19 -8.07 -3.41
C ARG A 202 -1.76 -8.04 -4.88
N LYS A 203 -1.46 -6.87 -5.42
CA LYS A 203 -1.00 -6.71 -6.81
C LYS A 203 0.32 -7.43 -7.07
N GLY A 204 1.26 -7.39 -6.13
CA GLY A 204 2.52 -8.13 -6.20
C GLY A 204 2.31 -9.64 -6.17
N ASN A 205 1.38 -10.13 -5.36
CA ASN A 205 1.05 -11.56 -5.34
C ASN A 205 0.38 -12.01 -6.64
N GLU A 206 -0.56 -11.22 -7.17
CA GLU A 206 -1.19 -11.47 -8.46
C GLU A 206 -0.15 -11.52 -9.59
N SER A 207 0.75 -10.52 -9.67
CA SER A 207 1.75 -10.43 -10.73
C SER A 207 2.79 -11.54 -10.62
N VAL A 208 3.32 -11.83 -9.42
CA VAL A 208 4.31 -12.91 -9.23
C VAL A 208 3.71 -14.29 -9.55
N ASN A 209 2.43 -14.53 -9.24
CA ASN A 209 1.76 -15.76 -9.66
C ASN A 209 1.59 -15.83 -11.19
N GLY A 210 1.33 -14.70 -11.85
CA GLY A 210 1.32 -14.62 -13.31
C GLY A 210 2.66 -15.03 -13.92
N LEU A 211 3.77 -14.56 -13.33
CA LEU A 211 5.12 -14.97 -13.73
C LEU A 211 5.39 -16.45 -13.44
N ALA A 212 4.95 -16.97 -12.28
CA ALA A 212 5.08 -18.38 -11.95
C ALA A 212 4.38 -19.28 -12.98
N PHE A 213 3.17 -18.90 -13.39
CA PHE A 213 2.44 -19.59 -14.44
C PHE A 213 3.20 -19.55 -15.76
N TYR A 214 3.72 -18.37 -16.14
CA TYR A 214 4.52 -18.22 -17.35
C TYR A 214 5.73 -19.15 -17.37
N ILE A 215 6.58 -19.11 -16.34
CA ILE A 215 7.79 -19.93 -16.24
C ILE A 215 7.45 -21.41 -16.33
N LYS A 216 6.35 -21.83 -15.72
CA LYS A 216 5.88 -23.22 -15.80
C LYS A 216 5.45 -23.60 -17.22
N GLU A 217 4.76 -22.71 -17.94
CA GLU A 217 4.33 -22.99 -19.31
C GLU A 217 5.52 -23.01 -20.28
N VAL A 218 6.38 -21.98 -20.26
CA VAL A 218 7.54 -21.95 -21.16
C VAL A 218 8.57 -23.03 -20.78
N GLY A 219 8.68 -23.38 -19.50
CA GLY A 219 9.49 -24.51 -19.03
C GLY A 219 9.11 -25.86 -19.65
N LYS A 220 7.87 -26.04 -20.15
CA LYS A 220 7.50 -27.25 -20.89
C LYS A 220 8.04 -27.27 -22.31
N GLU A 221 8.25 -26.09 -22.89
CA GLU A 221 8.75 -25.88 -24.27
C GLU A 221 10.28 -25.74 -24.30
N TRP A 222 10.94 -25.65 -23.14
CA TRP A 222 12.40 -25.46 -22.98
C TRP A 222 13.27 -26.71 -23.23
N VAL A 223 12.72 -27.80 -23.78
CA VAL A 223 13.40 -29.10 -23.91
C VAL A 223 14.60 -29.05 -24.89
N ASP A 224 14.62 -28.12 -25.85
CA ASP A 224 15.65 -28.05 -26.92
C ASP A 224 16.60 -26.82 -26.81
N ARG A 225 16.80 -26.26 -25.61
CA ARG A 225 17.53 -24.98 -25.45
C ARG A 225 19.05 -25.14 -25.23
N PRO A 226 19.85 -24.07 -25.41
CA PRO A 226 21.25 -23.99 -24.97
C PRO A 226 21.42 -24.24 -23.46
N PRO A 227 22.26 -25.20 -23.03
CA PRO A 227 22.49 -25.52 -21.61
C PRO A 227 22.89 -24.32 -20.73
N GLU A 228 23.46 -23.28 -21.34
CA GLU A 228 23.92 -22.05 -20.69
C GLU A 228 22.79 -21.27 -20.01
N LEU A 229 21.55 -21.50 -20.42
CA LEU A 229 20.41 -20.76 -19.92
C LEU A 229 19.71 -21.45 -18.73
N ASP A 230 19.99 -22.72 -18.45
CA ASP A 230 19.37 -23.47 -17.33
C ASP A 230 19.58 -22.78 -15.97
N PRO A 231 20.78 -22.26 -15.65
CA PRO A 231 21.00 -21.54 -14.40
C PRO A 231 20.12 -20.28 -14.25
N ILE A 232 19.79 -19.59 -15.35
CA ILE A 232 18.94 -18.40 -15.34
C ILE A 232 17.51 -18.79 -14.95
N CYS A 233 17.04 -19.93 -15.48
CA CYS A 233 15.70 -20.42 -15.24
C CYS A 233 15.54 -20.97 -13.83
N GLU A 234 16.51 -21.75 -13.35
CA GLU A 234 16.55 -22.20 -11.96
C GLU A 234 16.57 -21.00 -10.99
N ALA A 235 17.39 -19.99 -11.26
CA ALA A 235 17.43 -18.76 -10.47
C ALA A 235 16.07 -18.05 -10.47
N MET A 236 15.38 -17.96 -11.62
CA MET A 236 14.08 -17.30 -11.69
C MET A 236 12.97 -18.06 -10.97
N VAL A 237 12.97 -19.41 -11.04
CA VAL A 237 12.06 -20.24 -10.22
C VAL A 237 12.31 -19.98 -8.74
N GLY A 238 13.59 -19.96 -8.32
CA GLY A 238 13.99 -19.63 -6.95
C GLY A 238 13.51 -18.24 -6.51
N ASN A 239 13.66 -17.23 -7.36
CA ASN A 239 13.19 -15.86 -7.09
C ASN A 239 11.67 -15.82 -6.90
N VAL A 240 10.91 -16.42 -7.81
CA VAL A 240 9.44 -16.47 -7.73
C VAL A 240 8.96 -17.16 -6.45
N ASP A 241 9.58 -18.28 -6.08
CA ASP A 241 9.28 -18.98 -4.82
C ASP A 241 9.62 -18.15 -3.59
N GLY A 242 10.76 -17.44 -3.62
CA GLY A 242 11.18 -16.47 -2.61
C GLY A 242 10.15 -15.35 -2.46
N TRP A 243 9.81 -14.67 -3.55
CA TRP A 243 8.83 -13.59 -3.56
C TRP A 243 7.45 -14.04 -3.05
N ASN A 244 6.96 -15.20 -3.49
CA ASN A 244 5.68 -15.74 -3.01
C ASN A 244 5.68 -16.04 -1.51
N ARG A 245 6.82 -16.46 -0.95
CA ARG A 245 6.97 -16.66 0.50
C ARG A 245 6.94 -15.34 1.25
N GLU A 246 7.70 -14.35 0.79
CA GLU A 246 7.77 -13.04 1.44
C GLU A 246 6.47 -12.25 1.31
N LEU A 247 5.80 -12.27 0.16
CA LEU A 247 4.47 -11.66 -0.01
C LEU A 247 3.43 -12.30 0.92
N ARG A 248 3.51 -13.61 1.19
CA ARG A 248 2.66 -14.26 2.21
C ARG A 248 3.00 -13.81 3.62
N ARG A 249 4.28 -13.59 3.93
CA ARG A 249 4.73 -13.04 5.23
C ARG A 249 4.23 -11.60 5.41
N LEU A 250 4.37 -10.76 4.39
CA LEU A 250 3.84 -9.39 4.37
C LEU A 250 2.33 -9.35 4.61
N LYS A 251 1.54 -10.21 3.96
CA LYS A 251 0.08 -10.32 4.22
C LYS A 251 -0.23 -10.62 5.70
N ARG A 252 0.53 -11.51 6.33
CA ARG A 252 0.38 -11.81 7.77
C ARG A 252 0.79 -10.62 8.63
N SER A 253 1.84 -9.90 8.26
CA SER A 253 2.30 -8.69 8.97
C SER A 253 1.23 -7.59 8.94
N VAL A 254 0.64 -7.32 7.77
CA VAL A 254 -0.50 -6.40 7.62
C VAL A 254 -1.67 -6.82 8.52
N HIS A 255 -1.99 -8.12 8.57
CA HIS A 255 -3.08 -8.60 9.42
C HIS A 255 -2.81 -8.37 10.92
N LYS A 256 -1.57 -8.59 11.37
CA LYS A 256 -1.16 -8.27 12.75
C LYS A 256 -1.31 -6.77 13.04
N LEU A 257 -0.87 -5.91 12.12
CA LEU A 257 -1.02 -4.47 12.25
C LEU A 257 -2.49 -4.05 12.33
N ALA A 258 -3.37 -4.66 11.52
CA ALA A 258 -4.81 -4.41 11.56
C ALA A 258 -5.44 -4.76 12.92
N ILE A 259 -5.04 -5.88 13.52
CA ILE A 259 -5.48 -6.28 14.86
C ILE A 259 -5.01 -5.25 15.89
N ALA A 260 -3.72 -4.87 15.86
CA ALA A 260 -3.16 -3.91 16.80
C ALA A 260 -3.85 -2.53 16.70
N LEU A 261 -4.09 -2.04 15.49
CA LEU A 261 -4.84 -0.80 15.25
C LEU A 261 -6.27 -0.88 15.79
N THR A 262 -6.96 -1.99 15.56
CA THR A 262 -8.33 -2.21 16.09
C THR A 262 -8.36 -2.16 17.61
N GLN A 263 -7.37 -2.78 18.25
CA GLN A 263 -7.24 -2.75 19.71
C GLN A 263 -6.96 -1.34 20.23
N MET A 264 -6.07 -0.60 19.54
CA MET A 264 -5.74 0.79 19.87
C MET A 264 -6.96 1.71 19.74
N THR A 265 -7.76 1.55 18.68
CA THR A 265 -9.05 2.26 18.52
C THR A 265 -9.98 2.01 19.70
N ARG A 266 -10.11 0.75 20.14
CA ARG A 266 -10.96 0.42 21.28
C ARG A 266 -10.51 1.12 22.57
N TYR A 267 -9.20 1.16 22.83
CA TYR A 267 -8.66 1.84 24.03
C TYR A 267 -8.85 3.35 23.96
N SER A 268 -8.62 3.95 22.80
CA SER A 268 -8.87 5.37 22.57
C SER A 268 -10.34 5.75 22.84
N LEU A 269 -11.29 4.95 22.33
CA LEU A 269 -12.72 5.16 22.58
C LEU A 269 -13.08 5.02 24.07
N GLU A 270 -12.46 4.09 24.79
CA GLU A 270 -12.71 3.92 26.23
C GLU A 270 -12.15 5.10 27.03
N ILE A 271 -10.96 5.60 26.71
CA ILE A 271 -10.39 6.82 27.31
C ILE A 271 -11.31 8.02 27.05
N GLN A 272 -11.77 8.20 25.81
CA GLN A 272 -12.70 9.26 25.43
C GLN A 272 -14.01 9.17 26.24
N ARG A 273 -14.53 7.96 26.44
CA ARG A 273 -15.73 7.70 27.27
C ARG A 273 -15.50 8.12 28.72
N LEU A 274 -14.38 7.74 29.33
CA LEU A 274 -14.03 8.07 30.72
C LEU A 274 -13.88 9.58 30.93
N VAL A 275 -13.17 10.25 30.01
CA VAL A 275 -13.07 11.72 29.97
C VAL A 275 -14.46 12.35 29.90
N GLY A 276 -15.34 11.86 29.02
CA GLY A 276 -16.70 12.37 28.88
C GLY A 276 -17.54 12.22 30.16
N VAL A 277 -17.37 11.13 30.91
CA VAL A 277 -18.01 10.94 32.22
C VAL A 277 -17.49 11.98 33.23
N ALA A 278 -16.18 12.16 33.33
CA ALA A 278 -15.57 13.13 34.24
C ALA A 278 -16.01 14.57 33.93
N SER A 279 -16.06 14.95 32.64
CA SER A 279 -16.53 16.27 32.20
C SER A 279 -17.98 16.54 32.63
N ARG A 280 -18.88 15.55 32.49
CA ARG A 280 -20.28 15.72 32.92
C ARG A 280 -20.42 15.86 34.44
N LYS A 281 -19.64 15.12 35.23
CA LYS A 281 -19.64 15.27 36.70
C LYS A 281 -19.23 16.68 37.13
N GLY A 282 -18.22 17.27 36.49
CA GLY A 282 -17.77 18.64 36.77
C GLY A 282 -18.82 19.71 36.43
N VAL A 283 -19.69 19.47 35.44
CA VAL A 283 -20.77 20.39 35.03
C VAL A 283 -21.99 20.33 35.94
N VAL A 284 -22.20 19.25 36.70
CA VAL A 284 -23.32 19.13 37.65
C VAL A 284 -23.06 19.85 38.99
N LEU A 285 -21.82 20.28 39.24
CA LEU A 285 -21.46 21.09 40.40
C LEU A 285 -21.25 22.58 40.05
N PRO A 286 -22.34 23.34 39.81
CA PRO A 286 -22.33 24.76 40.19
C PRO A 286 -23.66 25.21 40.81
N SER A 287 -23.67 25.35 42.14
CA SER A 287 -24.26 26.49 42.88
C SER A 287 -24.33 26.14 44.38
N SER A 288 -23.24 26.39 45.09
CA SER A 288 -23.36 26.78 46.49
C SER A 288 -24.16 28.10 46.51
N PHE A 289 -25.44 28.00 46.85
CA PHE A 289 -26.32 29.15 47.06
C PHE A 289 -25.67 30.17 48.00
N PRO A 290 -25.63 31.47 47.67
CA PRO A 290 -25.21 32.47 48.62
C PRO A 290 -26.27 32.58 49.72
N SER A 291 -25.90 32.23 50.95
CA SER A 291 -26.74 32.42 52.14
C SER A 291 -27.09 33.90 52.29
N ILE A 292 -28.34 34.25 51.99
CA ILE A 292 -28.91 35.56 52.28
C ILE A 292 -28.95 35.71 53.81
N LYS A 293 -28.08 36.56 54.35
CA LYS A 293 -28.19 37.03 55.73
C LYS A 293 -29.39 37.97 55.82
N LEU A 294 -30.51 37.46 56.34
CA LEU A 294 -31.62 38.29 56.80
C LEU A 294 -31.17 39.07 58.05
N THR A 295 -30.88 40.35 57.85
CA THR A 295 -30.80 41.34 58.92
C THR A 295 -32.20 41.56 59.49
N LYS A 296 -32.46 41.09 60.70
CA LYS A 296 -33.58 41.59 61.50
C LYS A 296 -33.11 42.83 62.25
N LYS A 297 -33.61 43.99 61.79
CA LYS A 297 -33.80 45.18 62.63
C LYS A 297 -35.08 44.98 63.46
N CYS A 298 -35.08 45.65 64.62
CA CYS A 298 -36.08 45.74 65.69
C CYS A 298 -35.82 44.78 66.85
#